data_AF-A0A3D4FN51-F1
#
_entry.id   AF-A0A3D4FN51-F1
#
_cell.length_a   1.000
_cell.length_b   1.000
_cell.length_c   1.000
_cell.angle_alpha   90.00
_cell.angle_beta   90.00
_cell.angle_gamma   90.00
#
_symmetry.space_group_name_H-M   'P 1'
#
loop_
_entity.id
_entity.type
_entity.pdbx_description
1 polymer ?
#
loop_
_entity_poly.entity_id
_entity_poly.type
_entity_poly.pdbx_seq_one_letter_code
_entity_poly.pdbx_strand_id
1 'polypeptide(L)'
;MCSAYDNKKFEATLEKLLSVSKEEKFMNPKIRFDFSLSREGSNIDEYIRAIENAINEDKVIEFEYTNSYGDKKVRLVEPVIVIYKWYGWYLLAYCCKKKDYRLFKVIRMRHLKLTDKSCSIKHENIDELLSKQEEQGNY
;
A
#
# COMPACT_ATOMS: atom_id res chain seq x y z
N MET A 1 -12.18 3.18 -17.77
CA MET A 1 -10.81 3.62 -17.44
C MET A 1 -10.56 3.26 -15.99
N CYS A 2 -10.01 2.06 -15.77
CA CYS A 2 -9.53 1.66 -14.44
C CYS A 2 -8.26 2.46 -14.17
N SER A 3 -8.29 3.29 -13.15
CA SER A 3 -7.10 3.93 -12.59
C SER A 3 -6.75 3.18 -11.32
N ALA A 4 -6.12 2.03 -11.49
CA ALA A 4 -5.35 1.36 -10.46
C ALA A 4 -3.99 1.14 -11.11
N TYR A 5 -3.05 2.07 -10.88
CA TYR A 5 -1.72 2.08 -11.49
C TYR A 5 -1.65 2.38 -12.99
N ASP A 6 -1.09 3.54 -13.35
CA ASP A 6 -0.50 3.72 -14.68
C ASP A 6 0.88 3.03 -14.71
N ASN A 7 0.87 1.69 -14.64
CA ASN A 7 2.02 0.89 -14.98
C ASN A 7 1.66 0.14 -16.27
N LYS A 8 2.04 0.71 -17.41
CA LYS A 8 1.81 0.12 -18.75
C LYS A 8 2.25 -1.35 -18.86
N LYS A 9 3.22 -1.78 -18.04
CA LYS A 9 3.70 -3.16 -17.99
C LYS A 9 2.76 -4.06 -17.18
N PHE A 10 2.09 -3.54 -16.17
CA PHE A 10 1.10 -4.27 -15.37
C PHE A 10 -0.16 -4.56 -16.16
N GLU A 11 -0.71 -3.54 -16.85
CA GLU A 11 -1.87 -3.68 -17.74
C GLU A 11 -1.62 -4.72 -18.84
N ALA A 12 -0.46 -4.63 -19.52
CA ALA A 12 -0.10 -5.60 -20.56
C ALA A 12 0.09 -7.03 -20.01
N THR A 13 0.53 -7.17 -18.75
CA THR A 13 0.65 -8.48 -18.08
C THR A 13 -0.72 -9.03 -17.70
N LEU A 14 -1.62 -8.18 -17.19
CA LEU A 14 -3.00 -8.55 -16.87
C LEU A 14 -3.77 -8.99 -18.10
N GLU A 15 -3.70 -8.24 -19.20
CA GLU A 15 -4.33 -8.64 -20.46
C GLU A 15 -3.81 -9.99 -20.98
N LYS A 16 -2.52 -10.27 -20.81
CA LYS A 16 -1.94 -11.58 -21.15
C LYS A 16 -2.43 -12.70 -20.22
N LEU A 17 -2.55 -12.45 -18.92
CA LEU A 17 -3.07 -13.43 -17.98
C LEU A 17 -4.54 -13.79 -18.31
N LEU A 18 -5.36 -12.76 -18.54
CA LEU A 18 -6.78 -12.89 -18.86
C LEU A 18 -7.01 -13.58 -20.21
N SER A 19 -6.10 -13.39 -21.18
CA SER A 19 -6.18 -14.06 -22.48
C SER A 19 -5.70 -15.52 -22.46
N VAL A 20 -4.88 -15.90 -21.48
CA VAL A 20 -4.41 -17.29 -21.28
C VAL A 20 -5.41 -18.12 -20.48
N SER A 21 -6.22 -17.50 -19.61
CA SER A 21 -7.34 -18.18 -18.93
C SER A 21 -8.44 -18.51 -19.93
N LYS A 22 -8.31 -19.63 -20.62
CA LYS A 22 -9.36 -20.24 -21.45
C LYS A 22 -10.48 -20.73 -20.54
N GLU A 23 -11.42 -19.86 -20.22
CA GLU A 23 -12.81 -20.22 -19.93
C GLU A 23 -13.73 -19.02 -20.12
N GLU A 24 -14.40 -19.04 -21.26
CA GLU A 24 -15.42 -18.10 -21.72
C GLU A 24 -16.66 -18.14 -20.80
N LYS A 25 -16.66 -17.43 -19.66
CA LYS A 25 -17.89 -17.20 -18.87
C LYS A 25 -17.87 -16.03 -17.87
N PHE A 26 -16.95 -15.08 -18.01
CA PHE A 26 -16.97 -13.81 -17.26
C PHE A 26 -17.27 -12.58 -18.15
N MET A 27 -17.89 -12.79 -19.32
CA MET A 27 -18.33 -11.69 -20.18
C MET A 27 -19.58 -11.04 -19.56
N ASN A 28 -19.34 -9.87 -18.95
CA ASN A 28 -20.23 -9.02 -18.15
C ASN A 28 -20.23 -9.34 -16.64
N PRO A 29 -19.21 -8.89 -15.88
CA PRO A 29 -19.45 -8.66 -14.47
C PRO A 29 -20.55 -7.57 -14.37
N LYS A 30 -21.79 -7.97 -14.02
CA LYS A 30 -22.87 -7.04 -13.60
C LYS A 30 -22.45 -6.18 -12.40
N ILE A 31 -21.30 -6.51 -11.80
CA ILE A 31 -20.65 -5.81 -10.73
C ILE A 31 -19.41 -5.12 -11.33
N ARG A 32 -19.57 -3.85 -11.66
CA ARG A 32 -18.45 -2.99 -12.04
C ARG A 32 -17.80 -2.49 -10.76
N PHE A 33 -16.61 -2.98 -10.43
CA PHE A 33 -15.79 -2.41 -9.38
C PHE A 33 -15.17 -1.10 -9.89
N ASP A 34 -15.79 0.01 -9.53
CA ASP A 34 -15.27 1.34 -9.84
C ASP A 34 -14.33 1.81 -8.72
N PHE A 35 -13.04 1.59 -8.91
CA PHE A 35 -12.00 2.06 -7.99
C PHE A 35 -11.71 3.57 -8.13
N SER A 36 -12.38 4.29 -9.05
CA SER A 36 -12.21 5.75 -9.18
C SER A 36 -12.76 6.53 -7.98
N LEU A 37 -13.60 5.89 -7.15
CA LEU A 37 -14.08 6.42 -5.87
C LEU A 37 -13.00 6.45 -4.76
N SER A 38 -11.85 5.80 -4.99
CA SER A 38 -10.70 5.83 -4.05
C SER A 38 -9.97 7.18 -4.01
N ARG A 39 -10.42 8.18 -4.79
CA ARG A 39 -10.01 9.60 -4.74
C ARG A 39 -10.43 10.31 -3.45
N GLU A 40 -10.44 9.63 -2.31
CA GLU A 40 -10.55 10.26 -1.00
C GLU A 40 -9.22 10.97 -0.67
N GLY A 41 -8.88 12.04 -1.40
CA GLY A 41 -7.70 12.86 -1.19
C GLY A 41 -6.83 12.96 -2.43
N SER A 42 -6.66 14.18 -2.94
CA SER A 42 -5.88 14.53 -4.14
C SER A 42 -4.43 14.03 -4.16
N ASN A 43 -3.91 13.50 -3.05
CA ASN A 43 -2.50 13.17 -2.87
C ASN A 43 -2.23 11.67 -2.63
N ILE A 44 -3.26 10.82 -2.66
CA ILE A 44 -3.08 9.37 -2.42
C ILE A 44 -2.18 8.75 -3.50
N ASP A 45 -2.43 9.04 -4.78
CA ASP A 45 -1.65 8.49 -5.89
C ASP A 45 -0.17 8.92 -5.82
N GLU A 46 0.07 10.15 -5.37
CA GLU A 46 1.42 10.67 -5.16
C GLU A 46 2.12 9.95 -4.01
N TYR A 47 1.42 9.71 -2.90
CA TYR A 47 1.96 8.96 -1.77
C TYR A 47 2.24 7.51 -2.13
N ILE A 48 1.36 6.85 -2.88
CA ILE A 48 1.60 5.47 -3.32
C ILE A 48 2.88 5.43 -4.16
N ARG A 49 3.01 6.29 -5.18
CA ARG A 49 4.24 6.36 -6.00
C ARG A 49 5.49 6.63 -5.15
N ALA A 50 5.40 7.55 -4.19
CA ALA A 50 6.52 7.86 -3.31
C ALA A 50 6.90 6.67 -2.41
N ILE A 51 5.91 5.93 -1.89
CA ILE A 51 6.14 4.73 -1.08
C ILE A 51 6.77 3.63 -1.94
N GLU A 52 6.30 3.41 -3.16
CA GLU A 52 6.90 2.41 -4.05
C GLU A 52 8.35 2.73 -4.40
N ASN A 53 8.64 3.98 -4.71
CA ASN A 53 10.01 4.41 -4.95
C ASN A 53 10.87 4.15 -3.71
N ALA A 54 10.34 4.41 -2.52
CA ALA A 54 11.05 4.11 -1.27
C ALA A 54 11.26 2.60 -1.04
N ILE A 55 10.28 1.74 -1.39
CA ILE A 55 10.43 0.27 -1.34
C ILE A 55 11.52 -0.18 -2.31
N ASN A 56 11.51 0.31 -3.56
CA ASN A 56 12.49 -0.08 -4.58
C ASN A 56 13.92 0.39 -4.27
N GLU A 57 14.06 1.47 -3.50
CA GLU A 57 15.35 2.03 -3.09
C GLU A 57 15.78 1.59 -1.68
N ASP A 58 15.04 0.70 -1.02
CA ASP A 58 15.27 0.28 0.38
C ASP A 58 15.42 1.49 1.34
N LYS A 59 14.62 2.53 1.12
CA LYS A 59 14.66 3.79 1.86
C LYS A 59 13.56 3.89 2.90
N VAL A 60 13.91 4.49 4.04
CA VAL A 60 12.97 4.82 5.09
C VAL A 60 12.18 6.06 4.69
N ILE A 61 10.88 6.03 4.97
CA ILE A 61 9.98 7.18 4.80
C ILE A 61 9.62 7.80 6.16
N GLU A 62 9.43 9.12 6.15
CA GLU A 62 8.90 9.87 7.27
C GLU A 62 7.54 10.48 6.90
N PHE A 63 6.55 10.36 7.78
CA PHE A 63 5.24 10.97 7.61
C PHE A 63 4.57 11.27 8.95
N GLU A 64 3.68 12.25 8.99
CA GLU A 64 2.74 12.46 10.09
C GLU A 64 1.56 11.50 9.94
N TYR A 65 1.22 10.77 11.01
CA TYR A 65 0.10 9.85 11.03
C TYR A 65 -0.89 10.23 12.12
N THR A 66 -2.16 10.38 11.74
CA THR A 66 -3.26 10.58 12.69
C THR A 66 -3.88 9.22 13.03
N ASN A 67 -3.88 8.83 14.31
CA ASN A 67 -4.52 7.58 14.75
C ASN A 67 -6.05 7.72 14.85
N SER A 68 -6.75 6.64 15.20
CA SER A 68 -8.20 6.62 15.41
C SER A 68 -8.69 7.53 16.54
N TYR A 69 -7.82 7.85 17.50
CA TYR A 69 -8.09 8.77 18.60
C TYR A 69 -7.84 10.24 18.24
N GLY A 70 -7.38 10.53 17.02
CA GLY A 70 -7.04 11.89 16.56
C GLY A 70 -5.62 12.35 16.91
N ASP A 71 -4.81 11.53 17.58
CA ASP A 71 -3.42 11.89 17.88
C ASP A 71 -2.55 11.84 16.62
N LYS A 72 -1.84 12.94 16.40
CA LYS A 72 -0.83 13.06 15.35
C LYS A 72 0.53 12.66 15.88
N LYS A 73 1.21 11.74 15.20
CA LYS A 73 2.58 11.35 15.50
C LYS A 73 3.40 11.22 14.23
N VAL A 74 4.62 11.73 14.25
CA VAL A 74 5.59 11.49 13.19
C VAL A 74 6.06 10.03 13.27
N ARG A 75 6.02 9.35 12.13
CA ARG A 75 6.44 7.97 11.94
C ARG A 75 7.64 7.95 11.01
N LEU A 76 8.65 7.20 11.42
CA LEU A 76 9.82 6.89 10.62
C LEU A 76 9.84 5.38 10.46
N VAL A 77 9.59 4.90 9.24
CA VAL A 77 9.36 3.49 8.96
C VAL A 77 9.96 3.09 7.62
N GLU A 78 10.39 1.84 7.54
CA GLU A 78 10.80 1.21 6.30
C GLU A 78 9.56 0.59 5.63
N PRO A 79 9.16 1.08 4.45
CA PRO A 79 8.00 0.54 3.76
C PRO A 79 8.30 -0.86 3.22
N VAL A 80 7.36 -1.79 3.35
CA VAL A 80 7.51 -3.18 2.91
C VAL A 80 6.62 -3.44 1.70
N ILE A 81 5.33 -3.13 1.83
CA ILE A 81 4.34 -3.34 0.77
C ILE A 81 3.14 -2.40 0.94
N VAL A 82 2.59 -1.96 -0.18
CA VAL A 82 1.32 -1.23 -0.26
C VAL A 82 0.23 -2.17 -0.77
N ILE A 83 -0.90 -2.22 -0.07
CA ILE A 83 -2.00 -3.16 -0.34
C ILE A 83 -3.33 -2.41 -0.34
N TYR A 84 -4.18 -2.70 -1.31
CA TYR A 84 -5.57 -2.24 -1.30
C TYR A 84 -6.46 -3.27 -0.60
N LYS A 85 -7.04 -2.89 0.53
CA LYS A 85 -7.99 -3.74 1.28
C LYS A 85 -9.04 -2.89 2.00
N TRP A 86 -10.19 -3.47 2.34
CA TRP A 86 -11.28 -2.78 3.07
C TRP A 86 -11.58 -1.36 2.56
N TYR A 87 -11.65 -1.21 1.24
CA TYR A 87 -11.92 0.07 0.56
C TYR A 87 -10.88 1.17 0.83
N GLY A 88 -9.61 0.81 1.05
CA GLY A 88 -8.55 1.79 1.22
C GLY A 88 -7.15 1.24 0.98
N TRP A 89 -6.21 2.16 0.77
CA TRP A 89 -4.80 1.85 0.67
C TRP A 89 -4.16 1.74 2.05
N TYR A 90 -3.42 0.66 2.27
CA TYR A 90 -2.68 0.38 3.48
C TYR A 90 -1.21 0.16 3.16
N LEU A 91 -0.34 0.70 3.99
CA LEU A 91 1.09 0.45 3.98
C LEU A 91 1.43 -0.47 5.15
N LEU A 92 2.00 -1.64 4.86
CA LEU A 92 2.73 -2.42 5.85
C LEU A 92 4.16 -1.90 5.89
N ALA A 93 4.61 -1.43 7.05
CA ALA A 93 5.94 -0.90 7.22
C ALA A 93 6.58 -1.34 8.54
N TYR A 94 7.89 -1.49 8.52
CA TYR A 94 8.69 -1.84 9.69
C TYR A 94 9.12 -0.57 10.43
N CYS A 95 8.77 -0.47 11.72
CA CYS A 95 9.21 0.66 12.54
C CYS A 95 10.55 0.35 13.20
N CYS A 96 11.64 0.89 12.66
CA CYS A 96 13.00 0.57 13.11
C CYS A 96 13.25 0.89 14.60
N LYS A 97 12.58 1.91 15.15
CA LYS A 97 12.67 2.26 16.58
C LYS A 97 12.00 1.24 17.49
N LYS A 98 10.86 0.68 17.06
CA LYS A 98 10.04 -0.24 17.86
C LYS A 98 10.30 -1.71 17.54
N LYS A 99 11.08 -1.97 16.48
CA LYS A 99 11.39 -3.29 15.94
C LYS A 99 10.14 -4.12 15.66
N ASP A 100 9.15 -3.48 15.07
CA ASP A 100 7.78 -4.01 14.97
C ASP A 100 7.15 -3.61 13.64
N TYR A 101 6.41 -4.53 13.02
CA TYR A 101 5.66 -4.28 11.79
C TYR A 101 4.33 -3.63 12.12
N ARG A 102 3.92 -2.65 11.32
CA ARG A 102 2.67 -1.94 11.52
C ARG A 102 1.99 -1.62 10.21
N LEU A 103 0.67 -1.67 10.27
CA LEU A 103 -0.19 -1.28 9.17
C LEU A 103 -0.63 0.19 9.34
N PHE A 104 -0.52 0.96 8.27
CA PHE A 104 -0.91 2.37 8.23
C PHE A 104 -1.90 2.61 7.10
N LYS A 105 -3.05 3.23 7.38
CA LYS A 105 -3.99 3.63 6.32
C LYS A 105 -3.43 4.87 5.61
N VAL A 106 -3.13 4.79 4.32
CA VAL A 106 -2.42 5.84 3.56
C VAL A 106 -3.17 7.17 3.59
N ILE A 107 -4.50 7.14 3.56
CA ILE A 107 -5.33 8.36 3.66
C ILE A 107 -5.13 9.15 4.97
N ARG A 108 -4.67 8.49 6.05
CA ARG A 108 -4.40 9.12 7.35
C ARG A 108 -2.97 9.71 7.43
N MET A 109 -2.17 9.58 6.37
CA MET A 109 -0.82 10.12 6.29
C MET A 109 -0.83 11.59 5.82
N ARG A 110 0.12 12.38 6.33
CA ARG A 110 0.39 13.75 5.91
C ARG A 110 1.90 13.99 5.85
N HIS A 111 2.32 14.92 5.00
CA HIS A 111 3.72 15.36 4.88
C HIS A 111 4.71 14.20 4.65
N LEU A 112 4.33 13.26 3.77
CA LEU A 112 5.19 12.12 3.43
C LEU A 112 6.46 12.61 2.71
N LYS A 113 7.62 12.14 3.18
CA LYS A 113 8.92 12.42 2.57
C LYS A 113 9.84 11.21 2.64
N LEU A 114 10.69 11.06 1.63
CA LEU A 114 11.81 10.11 1.69
C LEU A 114 12.88 10.64 2.65
N THR A 115 13.61 9.72 3.25
CA THR A 115 14.78 10.03 4.07
C THR A 115 16.00 9.28 3.54
N ASP A 116 17.20 9.80 3.79
CA ASP A 116 18.45 9.14 3.42
C ASP A 116 18.85 8.02 4.40
N LYS A 117 17.92 7.61 5.27
CA LYS A 117 18.12 6.53 6.23
C LYS A 117 17.65 5.23 5.61
N SER A 118 18.38 4.16 5.88
CA SER A 118 17.96 2.79 5.59
C SER A 118 17.85 2.01 6.89
N CYS A 119 17.02 0.99 6.89
CA CYS A 119 16.96 0.01 7.97
C CYS A 119 17.37 -1.34 7.35
N SER A 120 18.49 -1.91 7.79
CA SER A 120 19.07 -3.07 7.09
C SER A 120 18.42 -4.40 7.49
N ILE A 121 17.10 -4.51 7.39
CA ILE A 121 16.36 -5.66 7.91
C ILE A 121 15.82 -6.49 6.74
N LYS A 122 16.13 -7.80 6.76
CA LYS A 122 15.49 -8.75 5.86
C LYS A 122 14.07 -8.97 6.33
N HIS A 123 13.10 -8.61 5.50
CA HIS A 123 11.69 -8.82 5.81
C HIS A 123 11.32 -10.31 5.73
N GLU A 124 10.47 -10.74 6.68
CA GLU A 124 9.85 -12.08 6.67
C GLU A 124 8.84 -12.19 5.51
N ASN A 125 8.25 -13.37 5.33
CA ASN A 125 7.21 -13.59 4.34
C ASN A 125 6.04 -12.60 4.55
N ILE A 126 5.70 -11.87 3.49
CA ILE A 126 4.67 -10.82 3.51
C ILE A 126 3.31 -11.39 3.94
N ASP A 127 2.95 -12.58 3.47
CA ASP A 127 1.65 -13.20 3.79
C ASP A 127 1.55 -13.48 5.30
N GLU A 128 2.60 -14.02 5.89
CA GLU A 128 2.67 -14.29 7.34
C GLU A 128 2.62 -13.00 8.16
N LEU A 129 3.28 -11.93 7.69
CA LEU A 129 3.26 -10.63 8.35
C LEU A 129 1.85 -10.00 8.32
N LEU A 130 1.13 -10.15 7.22
CA LEU A 130 -0.24 -9.63 7.11
C LEU A 130 -1.20 -10.36 8.03
N SER A 131 -1.13 -11.70 8.10
CA SER A 131 -1.96 -12.48 9.03
C SER A 131 -1.71 -12.09 10.49
N LYS A 132 -0.44 -11.95 10.89
CA LYS A 132 -0.07 -11.50 12.25
C LYS A 132 -0.65 -10.12 12.60
N GLN A 133 -0.69 -9.19 11.65
CA GLN A 133 -1.23 -7.84 11.89
C GLN A 133 -2.76 -7.82 11.94
N GLU A 134 -3.43 -8.74 11.24
CA GLU A 134 -4.90 -8.87 11.26
C GLU A 134 -5.39 -9.45 12.59
N GLU A 135 -4.68 -10.43 13.15
CA GLU A 135 -4.95 -11.00 14.47
C GLU A 135 -4.77 -9.99 15.61
N GLN A 136 -3.87 -9.01 15.43
CA GLN A 136 -3.57 -7.99 16.43
C GLN A 136 -4.58 -6.83 16.48
N GLY A 137 -5.62 -6.83 15.64
CA GLY A 137 -6.75 -5.90 15.76
C GLY A 137 -6.39 -4.42 15.56
N ASN A 138 -5.24 -4.10 14.97
CA ASN A 138 -4.80 -2.72 14.74
C ASN A 138 -5.53 -2.10 13.51
N TYR A 139 -6.75 -1.61 13.74
CA TYR A 139 -7.56 -0.82 12.78
C TYR A 139 -7.80 0.63 13.27
#